data_AF-A0A3E2HKD2-F1
#
_entry.id   AF-A0A3E2HKD2-F1
#
_cell.length_a   1.000
_cell.length_b   1.000
_cell.length_c   1.000
_cell.angle_alpha   90.00
_cell.angle_beta   90.00
_cell.angle_gamma   90.00
#
_symmetry.space_group_name_H-M   'P 1'
#
loop_
_entity.id
_entity.type
_entity.pdbx_description
1 polymer ?
#
loop_
_entity_poly.entity_id
_entity_poly.type
_entity_poly.pdbx_seq_one_letter_code
_entity_poly.pdbx_strand_id
1 'polypeptide(L)'
;MCQYSSASSGPNIGALRDYHVATLGHYAIKGATLVFVGATAVQPNGRISPNCPGLWDNAQSEGLKRVADFVKSQDALPDVQIVHAGRKSSTAWVSTVLGRKSKK
;
A
#
# COMPACT_ATOMS: atom_id res chain seq x y z
N MET A 1 -3.01 -8.40 -3.85
CA MET A 1 -1.68 -8.95 -3.47
C MET A 1 -0.80 -7.82 -2.94
N CYS A 2 0.02 -8.04 -1.90
CA CYS A 2 0.96 -7.02 -1.41
C CYS A 2 2.14 -6.88 -2.38
N GLN A 3 2.38 -5.66 -2.88
CA GLN A 3 3.46 -5.39 -3.83
C GLN A 3 4.73 -4.82 -3.19
N TYR A 4 4.68 -4.48 -1.89
CA TYR A 4 5.80 -3.94 -1.11
C TYR A 4 6.59 -2.82 -1.82
N SER A 5 5.87 -1.87 -2.42
CA SER A 5 6.44 -0.88 -3.34
C SER A 5 6.11 0.58 -2.98
N SER A 6 5.51 0.82 -1.81
CA SER A 6 5.37 2.16 -1.25
C SER A 6 6.69 2.65 -0.65
N ALA A 7 6.84 3.97 -0.53
CA ALA A 7 8.01 4.54 0.13
C ALA A 7 8.05 4.10 1.60
N SER A 8 9.23 3.70 2.06
CA SER A 8 9.45 3.26 3.45
C SER A 8 9.56 4.42 4.44
N SER A 9 9.90 5.61 3.95
CA SER A 9 10.14 6.83 4.74
C SER A 9 9.88 8.09 3.90
N GLY A 10 9.92 9.26 4.54
CA GLY A 10 9.75 10.56 3.89
C GLY A 10 8.29 10.98 3.71
N PRO A 11 8.04 12.07 2.96
CA PRO A 11 6.71 12.68 2.84
C PRO A 11 5.68 11.78 2.12
N ASN A 12 6.15 10.82 1.30
CA ASN A 12 5.29 9.89 0.57
C ASN A 12 5.20 8.51 1.23
N ILE A 13 5.51 8.42 2.53
CA ILE A 13 5.51 7.15 3.27
C ILE A 13 4.15 6.44 3.14
N GLY A 14 4.17 5.17 2.75
CA GLY A 14 2.93 4.39 2.59
C GLY A 14 1.99 4.87 1.47
N ALA A 15 2.33 5.91 0.70
CA ALA A 15 1.49 6.36 -0.41
C ALA A 15 1.60 5.40 -1.61
N LEU A 16 0.51 5.26 -2.36
CA LEU A 16 0.53 4.65 -3.68
C LEU A 16 1.18 5.62 -4.68
N ARG A 17 1.75 5.07 -5.76
CA ARG A 17 2.56 5.79 -6.76
C ARG A 17 2.22 5.27 -8.16
N ASP A 18 2.83 5.82 -9.20
CA ASP A 18 2.67 5.36 -10.59
C ASP A 18 2.80 3.85 -10.77
N TYR A 19 3.72 3.24 -10.02
CA TYR A 19 3.89 1.79 -9.99
C TYR A 19 2.59 1.04 -9.69
N HIS A 20 1.80 1.52 -8.72
CA HIS A 20 0.54 0.89 -8.33
C HIS A 20 -0.55 1.14 -9.38
N VAL A 21 -0.55 2.31 -10.01
CA VAL A 21 -1.45 2.60 -11.15
C VAL A 21 -1.16 1.64 -12.30
N ALA A 22 0.11 1.48 -12.70
CA ALA A 22 0.49 0.60 -13.79
C ALA A 22 0.16 -0.87 -13.49
N THR A 23 0.47 -1.35 -12.29
CA THR A 23 0.31 -2.77 -11.93
C THR A 23 -1.13 -3.15 -11.61
N LEU A 24 -1.87 -2.33 -10.84
CA LEU A 24 -3.27 -2.60 -10.54
C LEU A 24 -4.17 -2.26 -11.73
N GLY A 25 -3.84 -1.19 -12.45
CA GLY A 25 -4.50 -0.81 -13.70
C GLY A 25 -4.37 -1.87 -14.77
N HIS A 26 -3.26 -2.60 -14.85
CA HIS A 26 -3.13 -3.73 -15.77
C HIS A 26 -4.25 -4.76 -15.60
N TYR A 27 -4.64 -5.08 -14.37
CA TYR A 27 -5.75 -6.02 -14.13
C TYR A 27 -7.08 -5.45 -14.59
N ALA A 28 -7.33 -4.16 -14.34
CA ALA A 28 -8.54 -3.48 -14.81
C ALA A 28 -8.61 -3.49 -16.35
N ILE A 29 -7.51 -3.13 -17.04
CA ILE A 29 -7.41 -3.17 -18.51
C ILE A 29 -7.66 -4.58 -19.06
N LYS A 30 -7.24 -5.62 -18.33
CA LYS A 30 -7.43 -7.03 -18.73
C LYS A 30 -8.81 -7.59 -18.42
N GLY A 31 -9.74 -6.76 -17.93
CA GLY A 31 -11.14 -7.12 -17.72
C GLY A 31 -11.45 -7.68 -16.33
N ALA A 32 -10.60 -7.46 -15.33
CA ALA A 32 -10.96 -7.77 -13.95
C ALA A 32 -12.09 -6.84 -13.49
N THR A 33 -13.22 -7.40 -13.05
CA THR A 33 -14.40 -6.63 -12.62
C THR A 33 -14.19 -5.89 -11.30
N LEU A 34 -13.28 -6.40 -10.46
CA LEU A 34 -12.98 -5.86 -9.13
C LEU A 34 -11.46 -5.93 -8.91
N VAL A 35 -10.87 -4.78 -8.56
CA VAL A 35 -9.43 -4.65 -8.32
C VAL A 35 -9.19 -4.13 -6.90
N PHE A 36 -8.51 -4.95 -6.11
CA PHE A 36 -8.12 -4.60 -4.75
C PHE A 36 -6.72 -4.02 -4.68
N VAL A 37 -6.59 -2.86 -4.05
CA VAL A 37 -5.34 -2.46 -3.41
C VAL A 37 -5.10 -3.44 -2.25
N GLY A 38 -3.90 -4.02 -2.21
CA GLY A 38 -3.50 -4.96 -1.16
C GLY A 38 -3.49 -4.34 0.24
N ALA A 39 -3.13 -5.15 1.23
CA ALA A 39 -3.15 -4.78 2.65
C ALA A 39 -2.61 -3.37 2.94
N THR A 40 -3.52 -2.46 3.27
CA THR A 40 -3.31 -1.03 3.47
C THR A 40 -3.56 -0.71 4.94
N ALA A 41 -2.50 -0.23 5.62
CA ALA A 41 -2.53 -0.08 7.06
C ALA A 41 -3.24 1.20 7.49
N VAL A 42 -4.09 1.11 8.51
CA VAL A 42 -4.80 2.27 9.09
C VAL A 42 -3.90 3.18 9.95
N GLN A 43 -2.72 2.69 10.32
CA GLN A 43 -1.76 3.39 11.17
C GLN A 43 -0.32 3.05 10.78
N PRO A 44 0.67 3.94 11.05
CA PRO A 44 2.06 3.72 10.66
C PRO A 44 2.68 2.41 11.16
N ASN A 45 2.35 2.03 12.41
CA ASN A 45 2.79 0.80 13.09
C ASN A 45 1.96 -0.44 12.71
N GLY A 46 0.88 -0.27 11.94
CA GLY A 46 0.01 -1.36 11.48
C GLY A 46 0.49 -2.03 10.18
N ARG A 47 1.55 -1.49 9.54
CA ARG A 47 2.09 -2.03 8.29
C ARG A 47 2.84 -3.35 8.50
N ILE A 48 2.54 -4.36 7.69
CA ILE A 48 3.25 -5.65 7.73
C ILE A 48 4.72 -5.53 7.26
N SER A 49 5.01 -4.60 6.36
CA SER A 49 6.35 -4.25 5.89
C SER A 49 6.47 -2.73 5.76
N PRO A 50 7.66 -2.12 5.93
CA PRO A 50 7.85 -0.68 5.70
C PRO A 50 7.38 -0.20 4.33
N ASN A 51 7.41 -1.06 3.31
CA ASN A 51 6.99 -0.71 1.95
C ASN A 51 5.51 -1.04 1.65
N CYS A 52 4.71 -1.33 2.68
CA CYS A 52 3.27 -1.48 2.53
C CYS A 52 2.56 -0.12 2.44
N PRO A 53 1.42 -0.07 1.73
CA PRO A 53 0.59 1.12 1.69
C PRO A 53 -0.04 1.45 3.05
N GLY A 54 -0.41 2.71 3.20
CA GLY A 54 -1.06 3.30 4.37
C GLY A 54 -2.33 4.06 4.02
N LEU A 55 -3.16 4.33 5.03
CA LEU A 55 -4.34 5.20 4.94
C LEU A 55 -4.58 5.93 6.26
N TRP A 56 -3.58 6.70 6.71
CA TRP A 56 -3.62 7.56 7.90
C TRP A 56 -3.30 9.03 7.60
N ASP A 57 -2.92 9.35 6.36
CA ASP A 57 -2.53 10.70 5.93
C ASP A 57 -3.05 11.03 4.53
N ASN A 58 -3.22 12.32 4.23
CA ASN A 58 -3.81 12.84 3.00
C ASN A 58 -3.00 12.46 1.76
N ALA A 59 -1.66 12.47 1.83
CA ALA A 59 -0.81 12.04 0.71
C ALA A 59 -1.10 10.60 0.27
N GLN A 60 -1.53 9.75 1.19
CA GLN A 60 -1.89 8.36 0.92
C GLN A 60 -3.27 8.25 0.31
N SER A 61 -4.23 9.03 0.81
CA SER A 61 -5.58 9.17 0.24
C SER A 61 -5.52 9.64 -1.21
N GLU A 62 -4.67 10.62 -1.54
CA GLU A 62 -4.48 11.09 -2.92
C GLU A 62 -3.93 9.99 -3.84
N GLY A 63 -2.91 9.26 -3.37
CA GLY A 63 -2.38 8.11 -4.10
C GLY A 63 -3.44 7.00 -4.32
N LEU A 64 -4.27 6.74 -3.30
CA LEU A 64 -5.36 5.78 -3.38
C LEU A 64 -6.45 6.21 -4.36
N LYS A 65 -6.84 7.49 -4.31
CA LYS A 65 -7.79 8.11 -5.22
C LYS A 65 -7.34 7.95 -6.67
N ARG A 66 -6.06 8.22 -6.96
CA ARG A 66 -5.52 8.09 -8.31
C ARG A 66 -5.62 6.67 -8.87
N VAL A 67 -5.36 5.65 -8.05
CA VAL A 67 -5.55 4.25 -8.44
C VAL A 67 -7.04 3.94 -8.65
N ALA A 68 -7.90 4.38 -7.73
CA ALA A 68 -9.33 4.14 -7.81
C ALA A 68 -9.97 4.77 -9.05
N ASP A 69 -9.57 6.00 -9.38
CA ASP A 69 -10.04 6.72 -10.57
C ASP A 69 -9.63 6.00 -11.85
N PHE A 70 -8.38 5.51 -11.93
CA PHE A 70 -7.93 4.75 -13.09
C PHE A 70 -8.67 3.42 -13.23
N VAL A 71 -8.87 2.68 -12.14
CA VAL A 71 -9.63 1.41 -12.17
C VAL A 71 -11.06 1.66 -12.64
N LYS A 72 -11.73 2.69 -12.11
CA LYS A 72 -13.08 3.09 -12.55
C LYS A 72 -13.14 3.48 -14.01
N SER A 73 -12.12 4.16 -14.55
CA SER A 73 -12.10 4.52 -15.96
C SER A 73 -11.98 3.33 -16.91
N GLN A 74 -11.74 2.12 -16.40
CA GLN A 74 -11.69 0.87 -17.17
C GLN A 74 -12.91 -0.03 -16.89
N ASP A 75 -14.02 0.54 -16.40
CA ASP A 75 -15.27 -0.16 -16.06
C ASP A 75 -15.12 -1.24 -14.97
N ALA A 76 -14.08 -1.12 -14.14
CA ALA A 76 -13.83 -1.99 -13.01
C ALA A 76 -14.14 -1.28 -11.67
N LEU A 77 -14.51 -2.08 -10.66
CA LEU A 77 -14.73 -1.59 -9.31
C LEU A 77 -13.40 -1.55 -8.55
N PRO A 78 -12.98 -0.40 -8.00
CA PRO A 78 -11.84 -0.34 -7.10
C PRO A 78 -12.25 -0.68 -5.66
N ASP A 79 -11.38 -1.38 -4.95
CA ASP A 79 -11.54 -1.64 -3.51
C ASP A 79 -10.17 -1.63 -2.80
N VAL A 80 -10.18 -1.54 -1.48
CA VAL A 80 -8.99 -1.50 -0.63
C VAL A 80 -9.12 -2.45 0.55
N GLN A 81 -8.11 -3.30 0.73
CA GLN A 81 -8.04 -4.15 1.92
C GLN A 81 -7.46 -3.36 3.09
N ILE A 82 -8.29 -3.04 4.08
CA ILE A 82 -7.89 -2.40 5.32
C ILE A 82 -7.26 -3.42 6.29
N VAL A 83 -6.12 -3.07 6.89
CA VAL A 83 -5.40 -3.98 7.80
C VAL A 83 -4.78 -3.27 9.01
N HIS A 84 -4.58 -4.04 10.08
CA HIS A 84 -3.54 -3.80 11.07
C HIS A 84 -2.78 -5.10 11.33
N ALA A 85 -1.49 -5.16 11.01
CA ALA A 85 -0.72 -6.40 11.05
C ALA A 85 -0.40 -6.91 12.47
N GLY A 86 -0.60 -6.07 13.50
CA GLY A 86 -0.44 -6.44 14.91
C GLY A 86 0.97 -6.96 15.18
N ARG A 87 1.12 -8.11 15.84
CA ARG A 87 2.43 -8.73 16.11
C ARG A 87 3.30 -8.95 14.86
N LYS A 88 2.71 -8.96 13.65
CA LYS A 88 3.45 -9.15 12.39
C LYS A 88 4.08 -7.86 11.86
N SER A 89 3.68 -6.67 12.32
CA SER A 89 4.28 -5.39 11.87
C SER A 89 5.66 -5.11 12.47
N SER A 90 5.98 -5.74 13.60
CA SER A 90 7.13 -5.41 14.43
C SER A 90 8.47 -5.97 13.91
N THR A 91 8.47 -6.76 12.84
CA THR A 91 9.68 -7.45 12.37
C THR A 91 10.77 -6.51 11.84
N ALA A 92 10.41 -5.39 11.21
CA ALA A 92 11.36 -4.36 10.79
C ALA A 92 11.44 -3.17 11.78
N TRP A 93 10.34 -2.88 12.50
CA TRP A 93 10.28 -1.76 13.44
C TRP A 93 11.22 -1.98 14.63
N VAL A 94 11.27 -3.20 15.17
CA VAL A 94 12.17 -3.56 16.27
C VAL A 94 13.64 -3.47 15.84
N SER A 95 13.97 -3.84 14.60
CA SER A 95 15.35 -3.75 14.11
C SER A 95 15.79 -2.28 13.96
N THR A 96 14.92 -1.42 13.45
CA THR A 96 15.21 0.02 13.28
C THR A 96 15.28 0.77 14.61
N VAL A 97 14.36 0.52 15.55
CA VAL A 97 14.36 1.17 16.87
C VAL A 97 15.52 0.69 17.76
N LEU A 98 15.90 -0.59 17.66
CA LEU A 98 17.02 -1.15 18.44
C LEU A 98 18.38 -1.00 17.74
N GLY A 99 18.47 -0.32 16.59
CA GLY A 99 19.71 -0.19 15.81
C GLY A 99 20.28 -1.54 15.33
N ARG A 100 19.48 -2.61 15.34
CA ARG A 100 19.90 -3.94 14.88
C ARG A 100 19.70 -3.98 13.36
N LYS A 101 20.76 -4.31 12.61
CA LYS A 101 20.62 -4.55 11.16
C LYS A 101 19.61 -5.68 10.93
N SER A 102 18.58 -5.40 10.14
CA SER A 102 17.65 -6.42 9.66
C SER A 102 18.47 -7.47 8.90
N LYS A 103 18.48 -8.71 9.39
CA LYS A 103 19.09 -9.84 8.67
C LYS A 103 18.17 -10.20 7.51
N LYS A 104 18.41 -9.60 6.35
CA LYS A 104 18.05 -10.15 5.05
C LYS A 104 19.32 -10.21 4.20
#